data_AF-A0A0V1JHV6-F1
#
_entry.id   AF-A0A0V1JHV6-F1
#
_cell.length_a   1.000
_cell.length_b   1.000
_cell.length_c   1.000
_cell.angle_alpha   90.00
_cell.angle_beta   90.00
_cell.angle_gamma   90.00
#
_symmetry.space_group_name_H-M   'P 1'
#
loop_
_entity.id
_entity.type
_entity.pdbx_description
1 polymer ?
#
loop_
_entity_poly.entity_id
_entity_poly.type
_entity_poly.pdbx_seq_one_letter_code
_entity_poly.pdbx_strand_id
1 'polypeptide(L)'
;MQQSSIENSFASSSSGMIASSDRNHEVLVEFKNAQGQPISRNYPKNYKKLFISLVILFMTTYSNGLAIAYVNKFSKTTYNSTKPLNDITFSLFSRQRWAWKAADMTVAACAAISIIVILLHRCNTIVLRRMALLASMLYYFRFICIISTQLPPPFEDFHERCLEPIDIAQNFSYYLIEAGKVVFNLGTTDVDSKFLCGDTIYSGHTLVAVLLVCFVCHYCPTALQPWIPACSILLGISSVIFVIISRQHYTIDCIISVLLTLILFAWYHSWIMVGHQYSNKWKYLLMNILVYFEEDVPPGQLPNELAFPDPNVITMNDFFRKYFTIRR
;
A
#
# COMPACT_ATOMS: atom_id res chain seq x y z
N MET A 1 14.56 65.55 39.22
CA MET A 1 15.02 64.54 40.20
C MET A 1 14.63 63.17 39.66
N GLN A 2 15.64 62.44 39.19
CA GLN A 2 15.90 61.01 39.40
C GLN A 2 14.76 60.10 39.90
N GLN A 3 14.42 59.05 39.14
CA GLN A 3 14.63 57.61 39.45
C GLN A 3 14.02 56.76 38.30
N SER A 4 14.81 56.08 37.46
CA SER A 4 15.04 54.60 37.41
C SER A 4 13.77 53.75 37.66
N SER A 5 13.40 52.68 36.97
CA SER A 5 14.05 51.73 36.04
C SER A 5 13.06 50.56 35.93
N ILE A 6 13.00 49.88 34.77
CA ILE A 6 12.96 48.40 34.59
C ILE A 6 12.20 48.06 33.31
N GLU A 7 12.92 47.34 32.45
CA GLU A 7 12.55 46.77 31.17
C GLU A 7 11.43 45.72 31.28
N ASN A 8 10.61 45.62 30.23
CA ASN A 8 10.07 44.34 29.78
C ASN A 8 10.04 44.34 28.25
N SER A 9 11.01 43.64 27.68
CA SER A 9 11.17 43.38 26.25
C SER A 9 10.15 42.34 25.79
N PHE A 10 9.14 42.79 25.03
CA PHE A 10 8.34 41.94 24.17
C PHE A 10 8.98 41.96 22.77
N ALA A 11 9.92 41.05 22.50
CA ALA A 11 10.49 40.88 21.18
C ALA A 11 9.57 40.00 20.31
N SER A 12 8.72 40.66 19.53
CA SER A 12 8.03 40.10 18.37
C SER A 12 9.06 39.65 17.33
N SER A 13 9.20 38.33 17.13
CA SER A 13 9.97 37.76 16.02
C SER A 13 9.12 37.77 14.76
N SER A 14 9.13 38.90 14.06
CA SER A 14 8.63 39.05 12.70
C SER A 14 9.53 38.25 11.75
N SER A 15 9.03 37.11 11.26
CA SER A 15 9.63 36.42 10.12
C SER A 15 9.24 37.20 8.85
N GLY A 16 10.20 37.91 8.26
CA GLY A 16 9.98 38.70 7.05
C GLY A 16 9.65 37.81 5.85
N MET A 17 8.41 37.91 5.35
CA MET A 17 8.02 37.43 4.02
C MET A 17 8.33 38.54 3.01
N ILE A 18 9.31 38.31 2.12
CA ILE A 18 9.46 39.13 0.91
C ILE A 18 8.84 38.33 -0.23
N ALA A 19 7.60 38.65 -0.58
CA ALA A 19 6.96 38.16 -1.80
C ALA A 19 7.26 39.16 -2.93
N SER A 20 8.22 38.82 -3.79
CA SER A 20 8.37 39.47 -5.10
C SER A 20 7.53 38.70 -6.10
N SER A 21 6.55 39.38 -6.70
CA SER A 21 5.65 38.85 -7.72
C SER A 21 6.34 38.91 -9.08
N ASP A 22 6.90 37.78 -9.52
CA ASP A 22 7.13 37.54 -10.95
C ASP A 22 6.62 36.14 -11.33
N ARG A 23 5.79 36.12 -12.39
CA ARG A 23 5.12 34.93 -12.91
C ARG A 23 6.14 34.06 -13.67
N ASN A 24 6.18 32.76 -13.35
CA ASN A 24 6.93 31.67 -14.01
C ASN A 24 8.25 31.20 -13.36
N HIS A 25 8.26 30.97 -12.05
CA HIS A 25 9.25 30.07 -11.45
C HIS A 25 8.57 29.06 -10.52
N GLU A 26 8.89 27.78 -10.70
CA GLU A 26 8.73 26.78 -9.63
C GLU A 26 9.43 27.35 -8.39
N VAL A 27 8.63 27.74 -7.40
CA VAL A 27 9.15 28.23 -6.14
C VAL A 27 9.76 27.03 -5.42
N LEU A 28 11.05 26.81 -5.63
CA LEU A 28 11.84 25.88 -4.84
C LEU A 28 11.93 26.51 -3.44
N VAL A 29 11.00 26.13 -2.56
CA VAL A 29 11.01 26.57 -1.16
C VAL A 29 12.20 25.88 -0.48
N GLU A 30 13.35 26.53 -0.55
CA GLU A 30 14.55 26.11 0.14
C GLU A 30 14.38 26.48 1.62
N PHE A 31 14.00 25.50 2.44
CA PHE A 31 13.92 25.68 3.89
C PHE A 31 15.33 25.90 4.44
N LYS A 32 15.71 27.16 4.62
CA LYS A 32 16.95 27.58 5.27
C LYS A 32 16.74 27.60 6.79
N ASN A 33 17.71 27.10 7.55
CA ASN A 33 17.71 27.27 8.99
C ASN A 33 17.89 28.77 9.36
N ALA A 34 17.80 29.11 10.65
CA ALA A 34 18.02 30.48 11.14
C ALA A 34 19.40 31.09 10.75
N GLN A 35 20.30 30.26 10.22
CA GLN A 35 21.66 30.62 9.78
C GLN A 35 21.81 30.63 8.25
N GLY A 36 20.72 30.51 7.48
CA GLY A 36 20.76 30.60 6.02
C GLY A 36 21.33 29.36 5.31
N GLN A 37 21.63 28.28 6.05
CA GLN A 37 22.13 27.03 5.47
C GLN A 37 20.98 26.14 4.99
N PRO A 38 21.12 25.44 3.85
CA PRO A 38 20.15 24.46 3.42
C PRO A 38 20.03 23.38 4.50
N ILE A 39 18.82 23.14 5.00
CA ILE A 39 18.57 22.04 5.94
C ILE A 39 18.81 20.74 5.16
N SER A 40 19.97 20.10 5.34
CA SER A 40 20.20 18.77 4.80
C SER A 40 19.31 17.79 5.56
N ARG A 41 18.15 17.48 4.97
CA ARG A 41 17.25 16.46 5.51
C ARG A 41 17.94 15.11 5.37
N ASN A 42 18.41 14.57 6.49
CA ASN A 42 18.96 13.23 6.54
C ASN A 42 17.80 12.22 6.60
N TYR A 43 17.85 11.18 5.76
CA TYR A 43 16.85 10.12 5.69
C TYR A 43 17.50 8.81 6.16
N PRO A 44 17.46 8.50 7.47
CA PRO A 44 18.12 7.31 8.00
C PRO A 44 17.45 6.04 7.49
N LYS A 45 18.26 5.06 7.06
CA LYS A 45 17.77 3.73 6.68
C LYS A 45 17.55 2.89 7.93
N ASN A 46 16.29 2.79 8.38
CA ASN A 46 15.93 1.98 9.54
C ASN A 46 15.33 0.63 9.13
N TYR A 47 16.20 -0.36 8.90
CA TYR A 47 15.79 -1.71 8.51
C TYR A 47 14.96 -2.44 9.58
N LYS A 48 15.15 -2.11 10.87
CA LYS A 48 14.35 -2.70 11.95
C LYS A 48 12.88 -2.30 11.83
N LYS A 49 12.60 -1.00 11.63
CA LYS A 49 11.23 -0.51 11.43
C LYS A 49 10.62 -1.08 10.15
N LEU A 50 11.40 -1.19 9.07
CA LEU A 50 10.95 -1.85 7.86
C LEU A 50 10.56 -3.32 8.13
N PHE A 51 11.43 -4.09 8.78
CA PHE A 51 11.15 -5.49 9.11
C PHE A 51 9.87 -5.64 9.95
N ILE A 52 9.69 -4.82 10.99
CA ILE A 52 8.47 -4.83 11.80
C ILE A 52 7.24 -4.52 10.93
N SER A 53 7.30 -3.53 10.03
CA SER A 53 6.18 -3.20 9.14
C SER A 53 5.82 -4.36 8.18
N LEU A 54 6.82 -5.10 7.69
CA LEU A 54 6.60 -6.28 6.83
C LEU A 54 6.01 -7.44 7.61
N VAL A 55 6.40 -7.63 8.89
CA VAL A 55 5.76 -8.63 9.77
C VAL A 55 4.30 -8.28 10.02
N ILE A 56 3.98 -7.00 10.28
CA ILE A 56 2.58 -6.56 10.45
C ILE A 56 1.78 -6.82 9.16
N LEU A 57 2.37 -6.53 8.00
CA LEU A 57 1.74 -6.81 6.70
C LEU A 57 1.48 -8.30 6.54
N PHE A 58 2.47 -9.15 6.81
CA PHE A 58 2.31 -10.60 6.71
C PHE A 58 1.23 -11.13 7.67
N MET A 59 1.19 -10.65 8.91
CA MET A 59 0.18 -11.09 9.89
C MET A 59 -1.22 -10.66 9.48
N THR A 60 -1.40 -9.45 8.94
CA THR A 60 -2.70 -8.95 8.48
C THR A 60 -3.17 -9.64 7.20
N THR A 61 -2.28 -9.91 6.23
CA THR A 61 -2.64 -10.68 5.03
C THR A 61 -2.92 -12.14 5.36
N TYR A 62 -2.16 -12.77 6.26
CA TYR A 62 -2.42 -14.12 6.74
C TYR A 62 -3.76 -14.23 7.47
N SER A 63 -4.10 -13.25 8.31
CA SER A 63 -5.41 -13.17 8.96
C SER A 63 -6.55 -13.10 7.94
N ASN A 64 -6.35 -12.40 6.81
CA ASN A 64 -7.32 -12.41 5.71
C ASN A 64 -7.44 -13.78 5.05
N GLY A 65 -6.33 -14.45 4.77
CA GLY A 65 -6.35 -15.82 4.24
C GLY A 65 -7.11 -16.77 5.16
N LEU A 66 -6.90 -16.66 6.48
CA LEU A 66 -7.64 -17.42 7.50
C LEU A 66 -9.14 -17.09 7.48
N ALA A 67 -9.52 -15.81 7.38
CA ALA A 67 -10.90 -15.41 7.30
C ALA A 67 -11.59 -15.96 6.04
N ILE A 68 -10.95 -15.86 4.88
CA ILE A 68 -11.44 -16.42 3.60
C ILE A 68 -11.62 -17.93 3.72
N ALA A 69 -10.63 -18.65 4.26
CA ALA A 69 -10.70 -20.08 4.47
C ALA A 69 -11.83 -20.47 5.44
N TYR A 70 -12.08 -19.65 6.47
CA TYR A 70 -13.15 -19.87 7.44
C TYR A 70 -14.53 -19.68 6.81
N VAL A 71 -14.73 -18.60 6.04
CA VAL A 71 -16.03 -18.29 5.44
C VAL A 71 -16.34 -19.16 4.20
N ASN A 72 -15.35 -19.83 3.60
CA ASN A 72 -15.54 -20.74 2.46
C ASN A 72 -16.60 -21.82 2.71
N LYS A 73 -16.76 -22.30 3.96
CA LYS A 73 -17.79 -23.28 4.31
C LYS A 73 -19.20 -22.79 3.93
N PHE A 74 -19.48 -21.50 4.11
CA PHE A 74 -20.80 -20.91 3.87
C PHE A 74 -21.18 -20.89 2.40
N SER A 75 -20.18 -20.82 1.49
CA SER A 75 -20.42 -20.86 0.04
C SER A 75 -21.19 -22.11 -0.37
N LYS A 76 -20.89 -23.27 0.24
CA LYS A 76 -21.59 -24.54 -0.04
C LYS A 76 -22.69 -24.89 0.96
N THR A 77 -22.59 -24.52 2.24
CA THR A 77 -23.62 -24.89 3.22
C THR A 77 -24.84 -23.98 3.19
N THR A 78 -24.63 -22.67 3.02
CA THR A 78 -25.68 -21.66 3.14
C THR A 78 -26.18 -21.22 1.77
N TYR A 79 -25.26 -21.03 0.82
CA TYR A 79 -25.57 -20.45 -0.49
C TYR A 79 -25.72 -21.47 -1.61
N ASN A 80 -25.85 -22.77 -1.30
CA ASN A 80 -25.90 -23.86 -2.29
C ASN A 80 -26.98 -23.70 -3.37
N SER A 81 -28.02 -22.91 -3.12
CA SER A 81 -29.11 -22.69 -4.07
C SER A 81 -29.39 -21.20 -4.28
N THR A 82 -28.51 -20.33 -3.77
CA THR A 82 -28.67 -18.88 -3.84
C THR A 82 -28.01 -18.37 -5.11
N LYS A 83 -28.76 -17.62 -5.91
CA LYS A 83 -28.21 -16.93 -7.08
C LYS A 83 -27.32 -15.75 -6.65
N PRO A 84 -26.33 -15.35 -7.47
CA PRO A 84 -25.57 -14.12 -7.24
C PRO A 84 -26.48 -12.91 -7.03
N LEU A 85 -26.02 -11.92 -6.26
CA LEU A 85 -26.77 -10.67 -6.09
C LEU A 85 -26.92 -9.95 -7.43
N ASN A 86 -28.00 -9.19 -7.55
CA ASN A 86 -28.24 -8.34 -8.72
C ASN A 86 -27.22 -7.20 -8.75
N ASP A 87 -26.27 -7.30 -9.68
CA ASP A 87 -25.31 -6.26 -9.99
C ASP A 87 -25.62 -5.68 -11.39
N ILE A 88 -25.72 -4.36 -11.48
CA ILE A 88 -26.04 -3.67 -12.73
C ILE A 88 -24.99 -3.97 -13.80
N THR A 89 -23.72 -4.10 -13.42
CA THR A 89 -22.68 -4.39 -14.41
C THR A 89 -22.78 -5.83 -14.92
N PHE A 90 -23.30 -6.75 -14.11
CA PHE A 90 -23.50 -8.15 -14.53
C PHE A 90 -24.68 -8.34 -15.47
N SER A 91 -25.66 -7.43 -15.45
CA SER A 91 -26.76 -7.43 -16.44
C SER A 91 -26.35 -6.82 -17.77
N LEU A 92 -25.37 -5.91 -17.78
CA LEU A 92 -24.84 -5.28 -18.99
C LEU A 92 -23.82 -6.16 -19.72
N PHE A 93 -22.97 -6.89 -18.97
CA PHE A 93 -21.89 -7.68 -19.53
C PHE A 93 -21.98 -9.16 -19.11
N SER A 94 -21.84 -10.04 -20.10
CA SER A 94 -21.70 -11.47 -19.84
C SER A 94 -20.32 -11.78 -19.25
N ARG A 95 -20.27 -12.74 -18.32
CA ARG A 95 -19.04 -13.14 -17.64
C ARG A 95 -17.98 -13.60 -18.64
N GLN A 96 -16.81 -12.97 -18.62
CA GLN A 96 -15.67 -13.39 -19.42
C GLN A 96 -14.67 -14.19 -18.57
N ARG A 97 -14.49 -15.48 -18.86
CA ARG A 97 -13.59 -16.35 -18.07
C ARG A 97 -12.11 -15.94 -18.20
N TRP A 98 -11.68 -15.48 -19.39
CA TRP A 98 -10.31 -15.02 -19.62
C TRP A 98 -9.96 -13.77 -18.79
N ALA A 99 -10.97 -12.95 -18.46
CA ALA A 99 -10.77 -11.72 -17.71
C ALA A 99 -10.27 -11.99 -16.28
N TRP A 100 -10.55 -13.18 -15.72
CA TRP A 100 -10.02 -13.59 -14.42
C TRP A 100 -8.49 -13.62 -14.43
N LYS A 101 -7.91 -14.34 -15.40
CA LYS A 101 -6.45 -14.42 -15.56
C LYS A 101 -5.84 -13.07 -15.92
N ALA A 102 -6.55 -12.27 -16.72
CA ALA A 102 -6.11 -10.92 -17.06
C ALA A 102 -6.10 -9.99 -15.83
N ALA A 103 -7.07 -10.11 -14.92
CA ALA A 103 -7.09 -9.38 -13.66
C ALA A 103 -5.85 -9.72 -12.82
N ASP A 104 -5.57 -11.00 -12.61
CA ASP A 104 -4.39 -11.45 -11.85
C ASP A 104 -3.08 -10.95 -12.48
N MET A 105 -2.95 -11.06 -13.80
CA MET A 105 -1.76 -10.59 -14.53
C MET A 105 -1.58 -9.07 -14.46
N THR A 106 -2.66 -8.30 -14.54
CA THR A 106 -2.58 -6.83 -14.46
C THR A 106 -2.22 -6.36 -13.06
N VAL A 107 -2.77 -6.97 -12.00
CA VAL A 107 -2.37 -6.69 -10.61
C VAL A 107 -0.89 -7.05 -10.40
N ALA A 108 -0.46 -8.22 -10.87
CA ALA A 108 0.94 -8.63 -10.77
C ALA A 108 1.88 -7.68 -11.51
N ALA A 109 1.49 -7.19 -12.69
CA ALA A 109 2.25 -6.18 -13.42
C ALA A 109 2.34 -4.85 -12.66
N CYS A 110 1.22 -4.37 -12.09
CA CYS A 110 1.23 -3.20 -11.21
C CYS A 110 2.17 -3.38 -10.02
N ALA A 111 2.17 -4.56 -9.39
CA ALA A 111 3.04 -4.88 -8.26
C ALA A 111 4.50 -4.87 -8.66
N ALA A 112 4.85 -5.49 -9.79
CA ALA A 112 6.21 -5.49 -10.31
C ALA A 112 6.72 -4.07 -10.60
N ILE A 113 5.92 -3.25 -11.31
CA ILE A 113 6.29 -1.85 -11.61
C ILE A 113 6.47 -1.05 -10.31
N SER A 114 5.53 -1.16 -9.37
CA SER A 114 5.59 -0.43 -8.11
C SER A 114 6.80 -0.82 -7.27
N ILE A 115 7.11 -2.12 -7.15
CA ILE A 115 8.31 -2.59 -6.44
C ILE A 115 9.57 -2.06 -7.10
N ILE A 116 9.68 -2.11 -8.43
CA ILE A 116 10.85 -1.58 -9.16
C ILE A 116 11.01 -0.08 -8.88
N VAL A 117 9.94 0.71 -9.01
CA VAL A 117 9.96 2.16 -8.73
C VAL A 117 10.40 2.44 -7.30
N ILE A 118 9.86 1.71 -6.32
CA ILE A 118 10.19 1.89 -4.90
C ILE A 118 11.65 1.51 -4.62
N LEU A 119 12.15 0.43 -5.20
CA LEU A 119 13.55 0.00 -5.02
C LEU A 119 14.54 1.01 -5.61
N LEU A 120 14.18 1.65 -6.73
CA LEU A 120 14.96 2.70 -7.38
C LEU A 120 14.88 4.05 -6.67
N HIS A 121 13.95 4.25 -5.75
CA HIS A 121 13.78 5.51 -5.01
C HIS A 121 14.90 5.71 -3.97
N ARG A 122 15.46 6.92 -3.86
CA ARG A 122 16.54 7.26 -2.91
C ARG A 122 16.20 6.86 -1.46
N CYS A 123 14.94 7.06 -1.07
CA CYS A 123 14.41 6.74 0.26
C CYS A 123 13.64 5.40 0.30
N ASN A 124 14.04 4.40 -0.49
CA ASN A 124 13.33 3.12 -0.67
C ASN A 124 12.83 2.46 0.62
N THR A 125 13.64 2.46 1.69
CA THR A 125 13.32 1.83 2.97
C THR A 125 12.14 2.51 3.65
N ILE A 126 12.06 3.84 3.57
CA ILE A 126 10.96 4.64 4.13
C ILE A 126 9.69 4.41 3.31
N VAL A 127 9.80 4.45 1.98
CA VAL A 127 8.64 4.27 1.09
C VAL A 127 8.05 2.86 1.22
N LEU A 128 8.89 1.83 1.24
CA LEU A 128 8.45 0.44 1.43
C LEU A 128 7.77 0.22 2.79
N ARG A 129 8.31 0.84 3.85
CA ARG A 129 7.70 0.85 5.18
C ARG A 129 6.31 1.50 5.17
N ARG A 130 6.16 2.66 4.52
CA ARG A 130 4.87 3.35 4.36
C ARG A 130 3.86 2.49 3.61
N MET A 131 4.30 1.86 2.52
CA MET A 131 3.45 0.95 1.74
C MET A 131 2.99 -0.24 2.58
N ALA A 132 3.89 -0.87 3.34
CA ALA A 132 3.55 -1.99 4.19
C ALA A 132 2.53 -1.60 5.28
N LEU A 133 2.66 -0.42 5.91
CA LEU A 133 1.71 0.05 6.92
C LEU A 133 0.33 0.34 6.35
N LEU A 134 0.27 1.06 5.23
CA LEU A 134 -1.00 1.36 4.56
C LEU A 134 -1.71 0.09 4.07
N ALA A 135 -0.96 -0.84 3.45
CA ALA A 135 -1.49 -2.13 3.06
C ALA A 135 -2.02 -2.91 4.29
N SER A 136 -1.27 -2.92 5.39
CA SER A 136 -1.69 -3.61 6.63
C SER A 136 -3.01 -3.06 7.18
N MET A 137 -3.20 -1.74 7.18
CA MET A 137 -4.44 -1.12 7.65
C MET A 137 -5.63 -1.48 6.76
N LEU A 138 -5.46 -1.49 5.44
CA LEU A 138 -6.50 -1.87 4.49
C LEU A 138 -6.87 -3.35 4.62
N TYR A 139 -5.87 -4.23 4.72
CA TYR A 139 -6.09 -5.66 4.95
C TYR A 139 -6.72 -5.92 6.32
N TYR A 140 -6.35 -5.18 7.37
CA TYR A 140 -7.02 -5.32 8.66
C TYR A 140 -8.52 -4.96 8.59
N PHE A 141 -8.87 -3.87 7.90
CA PHE A 141 -10.28 -3.52 7.68
C PHE A 141 -11.00 -4.60 6.85
N ARG A 142 -10.34 -5.14 5.82
CA ARG A 142 -10.85 -6.26 5.03
C ARG A 142 -11.13 -7.50 5.85
N PHE A 143 -10.24 -7.86 6.75
CA PHE A 143 -10.44 -8.98 7.66
C PHE A 143 -11.73 -8.82 8.47
N ILE A 144 -11.95 -7.62 9.02
CA ILE A 144 -13.18 -7.30 9.77
C ILE A 144 -14.41 -7.45 8.87
N CYS A 145 -14.38 -6.94 7.63
CA CYS A 145 -15.50 -7.08 6.69
C CYS A 145 -15.84 -8.54 6.38
N ILE A 146 -14.85 -9.38 6.07
CA ILE A 146 -15.04 -10.79 5.71
C ILE A 146 -15.66 -11.58 6.87
N ILE A 147 -15.17 -11.37 8.09
CA ILE A 147 -15.73 -12.04 9.28
C ILE A 147 -17.12 -11.52 9.64
N SER A 148 -17.38 -10.23 9.43
CA SER A 148 -18.67 -9.61 9.79
C SER A 148 -19.81 -10.03 8.87
N THR A 149 -19.57 -10.07 7.56
CA THR A 149 -20.61 -10.31 6.56
C THR A 149 -20.12 -11.23 5.46
N GLN A 150 -20.90 -12.26 5.17
CA GLN A 150 -20.66 -13.15 4.03
C GLN A 150 -21.70 -12.88 2.94
N LEU A 151 -21.25 -12.88 1.68
CA LEU A 151 -22.11 -12.73 0.50
C LEU A 151 -22.04 -14.01 -0.34
N PRO A 152 -23.07 -14.34 -1.12
CA PRO A 152 -22.98 -15.44 -2.07
C PRO A 152 -21.94 -15.12 -3.16
N PRO A 153 -21.23 -16.12 -3.69
CA PRO A 153 -20.27 -15.92 -4.77
C PRO A 153 -20.90 -15.21 -5.99
N PRO A 154 -20.17 -14.29 -6.65
CA PRO A 154 -20.69 -13.51 -7.78
C PRO A 154 -20.86 -14.29 -9.10
N PHE A 155 -20.59 -15.61 -9.12
CA PHE A 155 -20.60 -16.44 -10.31
C PHE A 155 -21.44 -17.71 -10.14
N GLU A 156 -22.04 -18.16 -11.24
CA GLU A 156 -23.03 -19.26 -11.24
C GLU A 156 -22.39 -20.65 -11.08
N ASP A 157 -21.19 -20.86 -11.62
CA ASP A 157 -20.49 -22.16 -11.60
C ASP A 157 -19.73 -22.43 -10.28
N PHE A 158 -20.18 -21.86 -9.16
CA PHE A 158 -19.42 -21.93 -7.91
C PHE A 158 -19.34 -23.35 -7.34
N HIS A 159 -20.33 -24.21 -7.61
CA HIS A 159 -20.32 -25.60 -7.16
C HIS A 159 -19.09 -26.40 -7.65
N GLU A 160 -18.64 -26.12 -8.87
CA GLU A 160 -17.52 -26.83 -9.50
C GLU A 160 -16.15 -26.26 -9.08
N ARG A 161 -16.12 -24.95 -8.80
CA ARG A 161 -14.89 -24.18 -8.58
C ARG A 161 -14.53 -24.00 -7.11
N CYS A 162 -15.52 -24.05 -6.21
CA CYS A 162 -15.28 -23.88 -4.78
C CYS A 162 -14.74 -25.16 -4.14
N LEU A 163 -13.70 -25.01 -3.33
CA LEU A 163 -13.21 -26.06 -2.43
C LEU A 163 -14.32 -26.53 -1.49
N GLU A 164 -14.26 -27.81 -1.13
CA GLU A 164 -15.17 -28.36 -0.12
C GLU A 164 -15.00 -27.66 1.24
N PRO A 165 -16.07 -27.60 2.06
CA PRO A 165 -15.97 -27.08 3.41
C PRO A 165 -14.89 -27.81 4.20
N ILE A 166 -14.01 -27.04 4.85
CA ILE A 166 -12.93 -27.58 5.66
C ILE A 166 -13.44 -27.75 7.09
N ASP A 167 -13.42 -28.99 7.60
CA ASP A 167 -13.64 -29.24 9.02
C ASP A 167 -12.39 -28.84 9.81
N ILE A 168 -12.48 -27.71 10.51
CA ILE A 168 -11.37 -27.13 11.28
C ILE A 168 -10.99 -28.01 12.47
N ALA A 169 -11.95 -28.72 13.08
CA ALA A 169 -11.69 -29.56 14.24
C ALA A 169 -10.88 -30.81 13.87
N GLN A 170 -11.14 -31.37 12.68
CA GLN A 170 -10.45 -32.57 12.21
C GLN A 170 -9.19 -32.26 11.40
N ASN A 171 -9.18 -31.19 10.62
CA ASN A 171 -8.13 -30.89 9.64
C ASN A 171 -7.54 -29.48 9.80
N PHE A 172 -7.15 -29.12 11.04
CA PHE A 172 -6.60 -27.79 11.34
C PHE A 172 -5.36 -27.43 10.50
N SER A 173 -4.44 -28.38 10.30
CA SER A 173 -3.24 -28.15 9.48
C SER A 173 -3.60 -27.84 8.02
N TYR A 174 -4.59 -28.53 7.45
CA TYR A 174 -5.06 -28.28 6.09
C TYR A 174 -5.68 -26.88 5.97
N TYR A 175 -6.47 -26.46 6.96
CA TYR A 175 -7.01 -25.10 7.05
C TYR A 175 -5.92 -24.03 7.02
N LEU A 176 -4.85 -24.19 7.80
CA LEU A 176 -3.72 -23.25 7.81
C LEU A 176 -2.96 -23.21 6.48
N ILE A 177 -2.83 -24.36 5.81
CA ILE A 177 -2.16 -24.46 4.50
C ILE A 177 -2.99 -23.77 3.42
N GLU A 178 -4.30 -24.00 3.36
CA GLU A 178 -5.19 -23.37 2.38
C GLU A 178 -5.23 -21.85 2.58
N ALA A 179 -5.29 -21.37 3.83
CA ALA A 179 -5.15 -19.95 4.15
C ALA A 179 -3.78 -19.40 3.70
N GLY A 180 -2.71 -20.16 3.91
CA GLY A 180 -1.36 -19.81 3.45
C GLY A 180 -1.25 -19.71 1.94
N LYS A 181 -1.87 -20.63 1.20
CA LYS A 181 -1.86 -20.62 -0.28
C LYS A 181 -2.41 -19.31 -0.85
N VAL A 182 -3.48 -18.76 -0.26
CA VAL A 182 -4.03 -17.45 -0.69
C VAL A 182 -2.99 -16.34 -0.57
N VAL A 183 -2.21 -16.33 0.53
CA VAL A 183 -1.19 -15.32 0.79
C VAL A 183 0.03 -15.51 -0.10
N PHE A 184 0.54 -16.74 -0.20
CA PHE A 184 1.76 -17.05 -0.96
C PHE A 184 1.54 -16.97 -2.47
N ASN A 185 0.33 -17.27 -2.94
CA ASN A 185 -0.05 -17.04 -4.34
C ASN A 185 -0.35 -15.55 -4.60
N LEU A 186 -0.18 -14.66 -3.62
CA LEU A 186 -0.46 -13.22 -3.73
C LEU A 186 -1.90 -12.91 -4.22
N GLY A 187 -2.86 -13.76 -3.84
CA GLY A 187 -4.24 -13.67 -4.31
C GLY A 187 -4.51 -14.23 -5.71
N THR A 188 -3.47 -14.63 -6.46
CA THR A 188 -3.65 -15.27 -7.77
C THR A 188 -4.28 -16.65 -7.60
N THR A 189 -5.24 -16.96 -8.47
CA THR A 189 -5.95 -18.23 -8.43
C THR A 189 -5.81 -18.92 -9.77
N ASP A 190 -5.32 -20.16 -9.73
CA ASP A 190 -5.23 -20.95 -10.95
C ASP A 190 -6.63 -21.29 -11.43
N VAL A 191 -6.92 -20.90 -12.67
CA VAL A 191 -8.27 -20.85 -13.26
C VAL A 191 -8.88 -22.25 -13.34
N ASP A 192 -8.04 -23.27 -13.45
CA ASP A 192 -8.46 -24.67 -13.61
C ASP A 192 -8.50 -25.44 -12.28
N SER A 193 -8.02 -24.83 -11.20
CA SER A 193 -8.01 -25.44 -9.87
C SER A 193 -9.19 -25.00 -9.02
N LYS A 194 -9.59 -25.84 -8.06
CA LYS A 194 -10.56 -25.41 -7.03
C LYS A 194 -9.89 -24.42 -6.08
N PHE A 195 -10.60 -23.35 -5.73
CA PHE A 195 -10.11 -22.31 -4.81
C PHE A 195 -11.14 -21.99 -3.71
N LEU A 196 -10.72 -21.14 -2.77
CA LEU A 196 -11.56 -20.68 -1.67
C LEU A 196 -12.53 -19.59 -2.16
N CYS A 197 -13.83 -19.86 -2.12
CA CYS A 197 -14.90 -18.95 -2.56
C CYS A 197 -15.38 -17.98 -1.49
N GLY A 198 -14.67 -17.91 -0.37
CA GLY A 198 -14.95 -17.00 0.74
C GLY A 198 -14.65 -15.52 0.44
N ASP A 199 -14.03 -15.23 -0.71
CA ASP A 199 -13.57 -13.89 -1.05
C ASP A 199 -14.62 -13.06 -1.79
N THR A 200 -15.69 -12.66 -1.09
CA THR A 200 -16.88 -12.07 -1.72
C THR A 200 -17.18 -10.63 -1.30
N ILE A 201 -16.43 -10.06 -0.36
CA ILE A 201 -16.66 -8.70 0.15
C ILE A 201 -15.34 -7.94 0.23
N TYR A 202 -15.36 -6.66 -0.18
CA TYR A 202 -14.21 -5.76 -0.19
C TYR A 202 -13.01 -6.35 -1.00
N SER A 203 -12.94 -6.03 -2.30
CA SER A 203 -12.01 -6.60 -3.30
C SER A 203 -10.51 -6.40 -3.03
N GLY A 204 -9.73 -7.48 -3.21
CA GLY A 204 -8.30 -7.52 -2.83
C GLY A 204 -7.40 -7.09 -3.96
N HIS A 205 -7.71 -7.61 -5.13
CA HIS A 205 -7.16 -7.20 -6.40
C HIS A 205 -7.29 -5.68 -6.58
N THR A 206 -8.47 -5.14 -6.32
CA THR A 206 -8.72 -3.70 -6.46
C THR A 206 -7.98 -2.88 -5.41
N LEU A 207 -8.02 -3.29 -4.14
CA LEU A 207 -7.25 -2.65 -3.05
C LEU A 207 -5.76 -2.57 -3.40
N VAL A 208 -5.15 -3.70 -3.77
CA VAL A 208 -3.72 -3.79 -4.07
C VAL A 208 -3.39 -2.97 -5.31
N ALA A 209 -4.14 -3.11 -6.40
CA ALA A 209 -3.91 -2.36 -7.62
C ALA A 209 -3.96 -0.85 -7.38
N VAL A 210 -5.01 -0.35 -6.71
CA VAL A 210 -5.17 1.08 -6.43
C VAL A 210 -4.05 1.58 -5.52
N LEU A 211 -3.71 0.85 -4.46
CA LEU A 211 -2.64 1.23 -3.54
C LEU A 211 -1.29 1.35 -4.28
N LEU A 212 -0.94 0.34 -5.09
CA LEU A 212 0.31 0.32 -5.84
C LEU A 212 0.38 1.48 -6.84
N VAL A 213 -0.73 1.78 -7.53
CA VAL A 213 -0.82 2.93 -8.45
C VAL A 213 -0.66 4.24 -7.70
N CYS A 214 -1.31 4.43 -6.55
CA CYS A 214 -1.12 5.63 -5.72
C CYS A 214 0.35 5.81 -5.30
N PHE A 215 1.01 4.73 -4.88
CA PHE A 215 2.43 4.75 -4.54
C PHE A 215 3.32 5.11 -5.72
N VAL A 216 3.09 4.52 -6.90
CA VAL A 216 3.83 4.89 -8.11
C VAL A 216 3.60 6.37 -8.44
N CYS A 217 2.36 6.84 -8.48
CA CYS A 217 2.07 8.22 -8.82
C CYS A 217 2.70 9.22 -7.84
N HIS A 218 2.76 8.89 -6.54
CA HIS A 218 3.28 9.80 -5.51
C HIS A 218 4.81 9.76 -5.39
N TYR A 219 5.43 8.59 -5.48
CA TYR A 219 6.87 8.38 -5.22
C TYR A 219 7.70 8.10 -6.47
N CYS A 220 7.12 8.16 -7.68
CA CYS A 220 7.88 7.96 -8.91
C CYS A 220 8.98 9.02 -9.03
N PRO A 221 10.26 8.62 -9.17
CA PRO A 221 11.36 9.54 -9.44
C PRO A 221 11.08 10.39 -10.67
N THR A 222 11.51 11.65 -10.65
CA THR A 222 11.26 12.62 -11.74
C THR A 222 11.73 12.12 -13.10
N ALA A 223 12.83 11.38 -13.18
CA ALA A 223 13.35 10.84 -14.44
C ALA A 223 12.47 9.75 -15.09
N LEU A 224 11.59 9.11 -14.31
CA LEU A 224 10.65 8.09 -14.80
C LEU A 224 9.26 8.68 -15.12
N GLN A 225 9.04 9.94 -14.76
CA GLN A 225 7.82 10.67 -15.10
C GLN A 225 7.88 11.17 -16.56
N PRO A 226 6.73 11.30 -17.24
CA PRO A 226 5.37 10.98 -16.80
C PRO A 226 4.92 9.54 -17.14
N TRP A 227 5.73 8.80 -17.90
CA TRP A 227 5.31 7.56 -18.56
C TRP A 227 4.99 6.42 -17.60
N ILE A 228 5.82 6.21 -16.57
CA ILE A 228 5.61 5.11 -15.62
C ILE A 228 4.32 5.27 -14.79
N PRO A 229 4.02 6.46 -14.22
CA PRO A 229 2.72 6.71 -13.60
C PRO A 229 1.55 6.54 -14.57
N ALA A 230 1.64 7.07 -15.79
CA ALA A 230 0.56 6.94 -16.79
C ALA A 230 0.27 5.47 -17.13
N CYS A 231 1.30 4.66 -17.39
CA CYS A 231 1.16 3.22 -17.61
C CYS A 231 0.55 2.51 -16.39
N SER A 232 0.96 2.88 -15.18
CA SER A 232 0.44 2.27 -13.95
C SER A 232 -1.04 2.58 -13.73
N ILE A 233 -1.48 3.81 -14.02
CA ILE A 233 -2.89 4.20 -13.96
C ILE A 233 -3.71 3.37 -14.95
N LEU A 234 -3.25 3.22 -16.19
CA LEU A 234 -3.94 2.42 -17.20
C LEU A 234 -4.07 0.95 -16.75
N LEU A 235 -2.98 0.35 -16.26
CA LEU A 235 -3.01 -1.01 -15.72
C LEU A 235 -3.95 -1.15 -14.53
N GLY A 236 -3.97 -0.17 -13.62
CA GLY A 236 -4.89 -0.15 -12.48
C GLY A 236 -6.35 -0.09 -12.90
N ILE A 237 -6.70 0.78 -13.84
CA ILE A 237 -8.07 0.87 -14.40
C ILE A 237 -8.44 -0.44 -15.10
N SER A 238 -7.55 -0.99 -15.94
CA SER A 238 -7.79 -2.28 -16.61
C SER A 238 -7.99 -3.41 -15.62
N SER A 239 -7.21 -3.46 -14.54
CA SER A 239 -7.36 -4.46 -13.47
C SER A 239 -8.75 -4.42 -12.84
N VAL A 240 -9.24 -3.23 -12.46
CA VAL A 240 -10.59 -3.09 -11.87
C VAL A 240 -11.68 -3.52 -12.85
N ILE A 241 -11.55 -3.15 -14.13
CA ILE A 241 -12.49 -3.56 -15.17
C ILE A 241 -12.51 -5.09 -15.32
N PHE A 242 -11.32 -5.73 -15.37
CA PHE A 242 -11.22 -7.17 -15.52
C PHE A 242 -11.78 -7.94 -14.31
N VAL A 243 -11.58 -7.44 -13.08
CA VAL A 243 -12.18 -8.03 -11.86
C VAL A 243 -13.71 -8.02 -11.91
N ILE A 244 -14.31 -6.94 -12.42
CA ILE A 244 -15.77 -6.83 -12.52
C ILE A 244 -16.31 -7.72 -13.65
N ILE A 245 -15.69 -7.70 -14.83
CA ILE A 245 -16.14 -8.49 -15.99
C ILE A 245 -15.94 -10.01 -15.76
N SER A 246 -14.91 -10.40 -15.01
CA SER A 246 -14.68 -11.80 -14.63
C SER A 246 -15.69 -12.32 -13.61
N ARG A 247 -16.48 -11.41 -13.01
CA ARG A 247 -17.35 -11.68 -11.86
C ARG A 247 -16.57 -12.31 -10.71
N GLN A 248 -15.37 -11.80 -10.43
CA GLN A 248 -14.58 -12.21 -9.26
C GLN A 248 -15.05 -11.49 -7.99
N HIS A 249 -15.46 -10.21 -8.13
CA HIS A 249 -16.09 -9.41 -7.07
C HIS A 249 -17.30 -8.66 -7.61
N TYR A 250 -18.21 -8.27 -6.71
CA TYR A 250 -19.29 -7.35 -7.07
C TYR A 250 -18.72 -5.95 -7.35
N THR A 251 -19.41 -5.18 -8.20
CA THR A 251 -19.03 -3.81 -8.55
C THR A 251 -18.93 -2.93 -7.30
N ILE A 252 -19.84 -3.12 -6.34
CA ILE A 252 -19.83 -2.37 -5.07
C ILE A 252 -18.56 -2.63 -4.25
N ASP A 253 -18.04 -3.86 -4.25
CA ASP A 253 -16.80 -4.20 -3.54
C ASP A 253 -15.61 -3.45 -4.14
N CYS A 254 -15.56 -3.37 -5.47
CA CYS A 254 -14.53 -2.61 -6.18
C CYS A 254 -14.63 -1.11 -5.87
N ILE A 255 -15.84 -0.53 -5.86
CA ILE A 255 -16.05 0.88 -5.51
C ILE A 255 -15.58 1.17 -4.09
N ILE A 256 -16.02 0.37 -3.10
CA ILE A 256 -15.61 0.52 -1.70
C ILE A 256 -14.08 0.42 -1.59
N SER A 257 -13.47 -0.52 -2.32
CA SER A 257 -12.02 -0.71 -2.31
C SER A 257 -11.27 0.50 -2.82
N VAL A 258 -11.70 1.06 -3.95
CA VAL A 258 -11.12 2.28 -4.52
C VAL A 258 -11.24 3.44 -3.53
N LEU A 259 -12.45 3.69 -3.03
CA LEU A 259 -12.73 4.82 -2.15
C LEU A 259 -11.91 4.74 -0.85
N LEU A 260 -11.95 3.60 -0.16
CA LEU A 260 -11.25 3.46 1.11
C LEU A 260 -9.73 3.54 0.95
N THR A 261 -9.19 2.97 -0.12
CA THR A 261 -7.76 3.05 -0.42
C THR A 261 -7.34 4.50 -0.69
N LEU A 262 -8.11 5.25 -1.49
CA LEU A 262 -7.82 6.65 -1.78
C LEU A 262 -7.94 7.53 -0.53
N ILE A 263 -8.99 7.34 0.28
CA ILE A 263 -9.20 8.10 1.52
C ILE A 263 -8.06 7.83 2.50
N LEU A 264 -7.70 6.56 2.72
CA LEU A 264 -6.62 6.21 3.65
C LEU A 264 -5.27 6.73 3.14
N PHE A 265 -5.00 6.61 1.85
CA PHE A 265 -3.78 7.11 1.23
C PHE A 265 -3.65 8.63 1.40
N ALA A 266 -4.71 9.38 1.07
CA ALA A 266 -4.74 10.82 1.22
C ALA A 266 -4.60 11.24 2.68
N TRP A 267 -5.37 10.61 3.58
CA TRP A 267 -5.28 10.88 5.02
C TRP A 267 -3.87 10.67 5.55
N TYR A 268 -3.24 9.54 5.24
CA TYR A 268 -1.88 9.23 5.69
C TYR A 268 -0.87 10.23 5.15
N HIS A 269 -0.94 10.55 3.85
CA HIS A 269 0.01 11.46 3.22
C HIS A 269 -0.20 12.91 3.66
N SER A 270 -1.41 13.33 4.02
CA SER A 270 -1.65 14.61 4.68
C SER A 270 -1.13 14.60 6.12
N TRP A 271 -1.28 13.49 6.84
CA TRP A 271 -0.85 13.36 8.23
C TRP A 271 0.68 13.51 8.38
N ILE A 272 1.48 12.88 7.50
CA ILE A 272 2.96 13.00 7.54
C ILE A 272 3.51 14.38 7.15
N MET A 273 2.67 15.29 6.65
CA MET A 273 3.11 16.68 6.38
C MET A 273 3.32 17.48 7.67
N VAL A 274 2.68 17.05 8.77
CA VAL A 274 2.76 17.72 10.07
C VAL A 274 3.59 16.86 11.02
N GLY A 275 4.46 17.51 11.80
CA GLY A 275 5.23 16.83 12.85
C GLY A 275 4.31 16.37 13.98
N HIS A 276 4.42 15.10 14.36
CA HIS A 276 3.63 14.50 15.44
C HIS A 276 4.54 14.02 16.57
N GLN A 277 4.05 14.12 17.80
CA GLN A 277 4.74 13.66 19.00
C GLN A 277 3.98 12.51 19.66
N TYR A 278 4.71 11.63 20.34
CA TYR A 278 4.14 10.49 21.06
C TYR A 278 3.20 10.96 22.17
N SER A 279 2.07 10.26 22.35
CA SER A 279 1.12 10.54 23.43
C SER A 279 0.88 9.31 24.30
N ASN A 280 1.11 9.39 25.61
CA ASN A 280 0.89 8.25 26.53
C ASN A 280 -0.59 7.83 26.72
N LYS A 281 -1.54 8.52 26.07
CA LYS A 281 -2.97 8.25 26.23
C LYS A 281 -3.40 7.10 25.31
N TRP A 282 -3.98 6.05 25.89
CA TRP A 282 -4.46 4.85 25.18
C TRP A 282 -5.39 5.13 23.99
N LYS A 283 -6.18 6.21 24.05
CA LYS A 283 -7.05 6.65 22.94
C LYS A 283 -6.28 6.88 21.63
N TYR A 284 -4.98 7.14 21.68
CA TYR A 284 -4.13 7.39 20.52
C TYR A 284 -3.25 6.20 20.15
N LEU A 285 -3.59 4.97 20.54
CA LEU A 285 -2.78 3.78 20.24
C LEU A 285 -2.40 3.67 18.76
N LEU A 286 -3.37 3.80 17.85
CA LEU A 286 -3.10 3.78 16.40
C LEU A 286 -2.17 4.92 15.97
N MET A 287 -2.38 6.12 16.50
CA MET A 287 -1.54 7.28 16.18
C MET A 287 -0.11 7.09 16.72
N ASN A 288 0.05 6.50 17.90
CA ASN A 288 1.36 6.21 18.48
C ASN A 288 2.14 5.19 17.65
N ILE A 289 1.46 4.19 17.09
CA ILE A 289 2.07 3.25 16.15
C ILE A 289 2.58 4.01 14.92
N LEU A 290 1.76 4.91 14.35
CA LEU A 290 2.17 5.72 13.21
C LEU A 290 3.34 6.66 13.53
N VAL A 291 3.32 7.32 14.70
CA VAL A 291 4.43 8.15 15.18
C VAL A 291 5.70 7.32 15.31
N TYR A 292 5.64 6.11 15.87
CA TYR A 292 6.81 5.23 15.96
C TYR A 292 7.43 4.93 14.58
N PHE A 293 6.60 4.74 13.55
CA PHE A 293 7.10 4.49 12.21
C PHE A 293 7.58 5.73 11.47
N GLU A 294 7.23 6.95 11.89
CA GLU A 294 7.61 8.20 11.20
C GLU A 294 8.53 9.13 12.02
N GLU A 295 8.81 8.84 13.30
CA GLU A 295 9.64 9.70 14.19
C GLU A 295 11.06 9.99 13.64
N ASP A 296 11.61 9.11 12.81
CA ASP A 296 12.94 9.23 12.21
C ASP A 296 12.93 9.94 10.85
N VAL A 297 11.77 10.37 10.36
CA VAL A 297 11.60 11.01 9.05
C VAL A 297 11.20 12.47 9.25
N PRO A 298 11.90 13.41 8.59
CA PRO A 298 11.49 14.81 8.68
C PRO A 298 10.09 15.00 8.08
N PRO A 299 9.26 15.86 8.69
CA PRO A 299 7.91 16.10 8.18
C PRO A 299 7.95 16.71 6.79
N GLY A 300 6.96 16.35 5.97
CA GLY A 300 6.83 16.80 4.60
C GLY A 300 7.07 15.70 3.56
N GLN A 301 7.02 16.11 2.29
CA GLN A 301 7.17 15.19 1.16
C GLN A 301 8.64 14.75 1.00
N LEU A 302 8.83 13.47 0.66
CA LEU A 302 10.14 12.94 0.32
C LEU A 302 10.55 13.44 -1.07
N PRO A 303 11.84 13.72 -1.32
CA PRO A 303 12.31 14.07 -2.65
C PRO A 303 12.21 12.84 -3.56
N ASN A 304 11.53 13.00 -4.70
CA ASN A 304 11.35 11.96 -5.71
C ASN A 304 12.61 11.81 -6.59
N GLU A 305 13.70 11.37 -5.96
CA GLU A 305 15.02 11.20 -6.57
C GLU A 305 15.38 9.72 -6.73
N LEU A 306 16.13 9.42 -7.79
CA LEU A 306 16.70 8.08 -8.00
C LEU A 306 17.87 7.82 -7.06
N ALA A 307 17.96 6.58 -6.59
CA ALA A 307 19.02 6.09 -5.71
C ALA A 307 20.34 5.81 -6.44
N PHE A 308 20.60 6.39 -7.64
CA PHE A 308 21.76 6.04 -8.46
C PHE A 308 23.03 5.99 -7.60
N PRO A 309 23.85 4.93 -7.72
CA PRO A 309 25.13 4.91 -7.04
C PRO A 309 25.94 6.10 -7.52
N ASP A 310 26.54 6.81 -6.57
CA ASP A 310 27.42 7.95 -6.82
C ASP A 310 28.44 7.56 -7.91
N PRO A 311 28.49 8.25 -9.07
CA PRO A 311 29.40 7.89 -10.15
C PRO A 311 30.88 7.94 -9.73
N ASN A 312 31.19 8.57 -8.61
CA ASN A 312 32.52 8.63 -8.02
C ASN A 312 32.90 7.39 -7.18
N VAL A 313 31.99 6.43 -6.96
CA VAL A 313 32.22 5.23 -6.14
C VAL A 313 32.27 3.93 -6.98
N ILE A 314 32.06 4.03 -8.30
CA ILE A 314 32.16 2.88 -9.21
C ILE A 314 33.21 3.17 -10.29
N THR A 315 34.48 3.14 -9.90
CA THR A 315 35.46 2.56 -10.82
C THR A 315 35.35 1.04 -10.66
N MET A 316 34.92 0.38 -11.74
CA MET A 316 34.74 -1.07 -11.86
C MET A 316 35.98 -1.91 -11.45
N ASN A 317 37.12 -1.26 -11.22
CA ASN A 317 38.35 -1.85 -10.70
C ASN A 317 38.28 -2.26 -9.22
N ASP A 318 37.54 -1.56 -8.35
CA ASP A 318 37.59 -1.84 -6.90
C ASP A 318 36.76 -3.06 -6.49
N PHE A 319 35.71 -3.40 -7.25
CA PHE A 319 34.92 -4.61 -7.02
C PHE A 319 35.73 -5.89 -7.31
N PHE A 320 36.49 -5.90 -8.42
CA PHE A 320 37.36 -7.01 -8.77
C PHE A 320 38.58 -7.10 -7.85
N ARG A 321 39.15 -5.98 -7.42
CA ARG A 321 40.32 -5.98 -6.53
C ARG A 321 40.01 -6.55 -5.15
N LYS A 322 38.81 -6.30 -4.61
CA LYS A 322 38.39 -6.76 -3.27
C LYS A 322 38.03 -8.26 -3.21
N TYR A 323 37.67 -8.88 -4.32
CA TYR A 323 37.23 -10.28 -4.36
C TYR A 323 38.17 -11.23 -5.12
N PHE A 324 39.06 -10.74 -5.99
CA PHE A 324 39.95 -11.59 -6.79
C PHE A 324 41.45 -11.48 -6.47
N THR A 325 41.86 -10.76 -5.42
CA THR A 325 43.24 -10.92 -4.90
C THR A 325 43.32 -12.16 -4.01
N ILE A 326 43.57 -13.30 -4.64
CA ILE A 326 44.13 -14.47 -3.99
C ILE A 326 45.51 -14.05 -3.48
N ARG A 327 45.67 -13.93 -2.15
CA ARG A 327 46.98 -13.88 -1.51
C ARG A 327 47.76 -15.12 -1.95
N ARG A 328 48.86 -14.91 -2.66
CA ARG A 328 49.93 -15.90 -2.81
C ARG A 328 51.01 -15.57 -1.79
#